data_AF-A0A2A3Z9R5-F1
#
_entry.id   AF-A0A2A3Z9R5-F1
#
_cell.length_a   1.000
_cell.length_b   1.000
_cell.length_c   1.000
_cell.angle_alpha   90.00
_cell.angle_beta   90.00
_cell.angle_gamma   90.00
#
_symmetry.space_group_name_H-M   'P 1'
#
loop_
_entity.id
_entity.type
_entity.pdbx_description
1 polymer ?
#
loop_
_entity_poly.entity_id
_entity_poly.type
_entity_poly.pdbx_seq_one_letter_code
_entity_poly.pdbx_strand_id
1 'polypeptide(L)'
;MDLYDSELEVIDVAESLAATLGADENHTVAAAVMDTYGRIHTGVNVHHFTGGPCAELVAIGNAAAAGAGPLVTIAAAGDGGRGLLSPCGRCRQVILDLHPDALVAVPRSGSAGPASSAGSAMIAPISALVPHYYRQPDSAPQRLLRFHPRYYEATTSGRKNLTVRWQESHSPGPALAYFEHTEHGPLPVDITSVNTHRLSELTPQILQLQAGSSIEGYVTNLRDHYPTMPEDADVEILTFRLSAVNI
;
A
#
# COMPACT_ATOMS: atom_id res chain seq x y z
N MET A 1 1.21 -12.86 4.15
CA MET A 1 0.98 -12.74 2.70
C MET A 1 2.32 -12.98 2.05
N ASP A 2 2.37 -13.90 1.10
CA ASP A 2 3.53 -13.99 0.22
C ASP A 2 3.55 -12.73 -0.64
N LEU A 3 4.72 -12.12 -0.76
CA LEU A 3 4.88 -10.87 -1.49
C LEU A 3 4.49 -11.09 -2.95
N TYR A 4 3.77 -10.12 -3.53
CA TYR A 4 3.54 -10.10 -4.96
C TYR A 4 4.86 -9.86 -5.70
N ASP A 5 4.99 -10.35 -6.94
CA ASP A 5 6.20 -10.15 -7.76
C ASP A 5 6.56 -8.66 -7.91
N SER A 6 5.54 -7.78 -7.97
CA SER A 6 5.72 -6.34 -8.04
C SER A 6 6.26 -5.73 -6.74
N GLU A 7 5.96 -6.34 -5.60
CA GLU A 7 6.51 -5.90 -4.30
C GLU A 7 7.95 -6.34 -4.16
N LEU A 8 8.27 -7.55 -4.63
CA LEU A 8 9.64 -8.06 -4.72
C LEU A 8 10.48 -7.18 -5.66
N GLU A 9 9.94 -6.80 -6.82
CA GLU A 9 10.64 -5.93 -7.77
C GLU A 9 11.02 -4.57 -7.14
N VAL A 10 10.11 -3.95 -6.37
CA VAL A 10 10.40 -2.70 -5.66
C VAL A 10 11.51 -2.87 -4.62
N ILE A 11 11.52 -3.99 -3.90
CA ILE A 11 12.59 -4.31 -2.94
C ILE A 11 13.92 -4.50 -3.69
N ASP A 12 13.93 -5.31 -4.75
CA ASP A 12 15.13 -5.60 -5.54
C ASP A 12 15.73 -4.34 -6.16
N VAL A 13 14.90 -3.42 -6.65
CA VAL A 13 15.36 -2.12 -7.19
C VAL A 13 15.97 -1.26 -6.10
N ALA A 14 15.36 -1.20 -4.90
CA ALA A 14 15.91 -0.43 -3.78
C ALA A 14 17.25 -1.00 -3.31
N GLU A 15 17.36 -2.33 -3.14
CA GLU A 15 18.58 -3.00 -2.71
C GLU A 15 19.69 -2.89 -3.77
N SER A 16 19.34 -3.05 -5.04
CA SER A 16 20.29 -2.91 -6.16
C SER A 16 20.86 -1.50 -6.22
N LEU A 17 20.01 -0.46 -6.08
CA LEU A 17 20.49 0.93 -6.05
C LEU A 17 21.36 1.18 -4.82
N ALA A 18 20.96 0.70 -3.64
CA ALA A 18 21.74 0.82 -2.41
C ALA A 18 23.14 0.18 -2.54
N ALA A 19 23.26 -0.96 -3.21
CA ALA A 19 24.55 -1.64 -3.44
C ALA A 19 25.52 -0.83 -4.33
N THR A 20 25.02 0.14 -5.09
CA THR A 20 25.86 1.06 -5.88
C THR A 20 26.36 2.27 -5.09
N LEU A 21 25.78 2.53 -3.92
CA LEU A 21 26.19 3.62 -3.05
C LEU A 21 27.55 3.25 -2.44
N GLY A 22 28.59 3.97 -2.86
CA GLY A 22 29.96 3.80 -2.37
C GLY A 22 30.11 4.25 -0.91
N ALA A 23 31.32 4.66 -0.52
CA ALA A 23 31.62 5.05 0.86
C ALA A 23 31.22 6.50 1.22
N ASP A 24 30.20 7.08 0.57
CA ASP A 24 29.76 8.46 0.87
C ASP A 24 28.82 8.48 2.07
N GLU A 25 29.28 9.07 3.17
CA GLU A 25 28.52 9.17 4.43
C GLU A 25 27.21 9.98 4.29
N ASN A 26 27.06 10.79 3.25
CA ASN A 26 25.87 11.60 3.03
C ASN A 26 24.77 10.87 2.24
N HIS A 27 25.14 9.82 1.52
CA HIS A 27 24.31 9.12 0.54
C HIS A 27 24.40 7.60 0.76
N THR A 28 23.72 7.11 1.80
CA THR A 28 23.90 5.75 2.32
C THR A 28 22.64 4.89 2.21
N VAL A 29 21.50 5.46 1.84
CA VAL A 29 20.21 4.76 1.71
C VAL A 29 19.61 5.05 0.35
N ALA A 30 19.13 4.02 -0.32
CA ALA A 30 18.31 4.12 -1.52
C ALA A 30 16.86 3.73 -1.22
N ALA A 31 15.93 4.22 -2.04
CA ALA A 31 14.54 3.83 -2.00
C ALA A 31 13.99 3.66 -3.41
N ALA A 32 12.95 2.86 -3.51
CA ALA A 32 12.14 2.66 -4.69
C ALA A 32 10.67 2.79 -4.32
N VAL A 33 9.89 3.44 -5.19
CA VAL A 33 8.44 3.57 -5.05
C VAL A 33 7.76 3.24 -6.37
N MET A 34 6.67 2.50 -6.32
CA MET A 34 5.90 2.08 -7.49
C MET A 34 4.58 2.82 -7.57
N ASP A 35 4.23 3.33 -8.75
CA ASP A 35 2.94 3.96 -9.00
C ASP A 35 1.87 2.96 -9.48
N THR A 36 0.64 3.46 -9.69
CA THR A 36 -0.52 2.66 -10.15
C THR A 36 -0.39 2.07 -11.56
N TYR A 37 0.66 2.44 -12.31
CA TYR A 37 0.97 1.88 -13.63
C TYR A 37 2.20 0.95 -13.60
N GLY A 38 2.69 0.61 -12.40
CA GLY A 38 3.86 -0.25 -12.23
C GLY A 38 5.19 0.45 -12.53
N ARG A 39 5.21 1.78 -12.73
CA ARG A 39 6.48 2.50 -12.94
C ARG A 39 7.18 2.67 -11.61
N ILE A 40 8.46 2.29 -11.56
CA ILE A 40 9.30 2.43 -10.37
C ILE A 40 10.13 3.69 -10.46
N HIS A 41 10.06 4.52 -9.41
CA HIS A 41 10.82 5.74 -9.24
C HIS A 41 11.77 5.56 -8.06
N THR A 42 13.02 5.96 -8.23
CA THR A 42 14.06 5.73 -7.23
C THR A 42 14.60 7.02 -6.64
N GLY A 43 15.23 6.93 -5.47
CA GLY A 43 15.85 8.06 -4.80
C GLY A 43 16.95 7.62 -3.84
N VAL A 44 17.88 8.52 -3.54
CA VAL A 44 18.94 8.32 -2.56
C VAL A 44 18.81 9.41 -1.51
N ASN A 45 19.05 9.10 -0.24
CA ASN A 45 18.95 10.09 0.82
C ASN A 45 19.99 11.22 0.61
N VAL A 46 19.70 12.41 1.14
CA VAL A 46 20.67 13.49 1.22
C VAL A 46 20.79 13.87 2.68
N HIS A 47 21.86 13.41 3.33
CA HIS A 47 22.08 13.74 4.74
C HIS A 47 22.36 15.24 4.90
N HIS A 48 21.68 15.86 5.86
CA HIS A 48 22.00 17.22 6.32
C HIS A 48 21.39 17.45 7.71
N PHE A 49 22.08 18.19 8.57
CA PHE A 49 21.67 18.39 9.98
C PHE A 49 20.32 19.11 10.14
N THR A 50 19.90 19.89 9.14
CA THR A 50 18.58 20.56 9.12
C THR A 50 17.43 19.62 8.77
N GLY A 51 17.71 18.31 8.65
CA GLY A 51 16.74 17.32 8.22
C GLY A 51 16.72 17.18 6.69
N GLY A 52 17.87 16.96 6.06
CA GLY A 52 17.90 16.56 4.65
C GLY A 52 17.03 15.32 4.38
N PRO A 53 16.46 15.18 3.16
CA PRO A 53 15.45 14.16 2.88
C PRO A 53 16.01 12.74 2.98
N CYS A 54 15.21 11.84 3.53
CA CYS A 54 15.46 10.40 3.43
C CYS A 54 15.21 9.94 1.99
N ALA A 55 15.70 8.75 1.66
CA ALA A 55 15.61 8.21 0.30
C ALA A 55 14.16 8.09 -0.19
N GLU A 56 13.23 7.72 0.70
CA GLU A 56 11.80 7.61 0.38
C GLU A 56 11.22 8.96 -0.06
N LEU A 57 11.60 10.05 0.60
CA LEU A 57 11.13 11.40 0.26
C LEU A 57 11.68 11.86 -1.09
N VAL A 58 12.93 11.50 -1.40
CA VAL A 58 13.52 11.77 -2.72
C VAL A 58 12.83 10.97 -3.81
N ALA A 59 12.56 9.68 -3.57
CA ALA A 59 11.84 8.82 -4.51
C ALA A 59 10.40 9.30 -4.76
N ILE A 60 9.69 9.72 -3.71
CA ILE A 60 8.36 10.36 -3.81
C ILE A 60 8.43 11.65 -4.64
N GLY A 61 9.43 12.49 -4.38
CA GLY A 61 9.65 13.72 -5.16
C GLY A 61 9.93 13.44 -6.65
N ASN A 62 10.73 12.42 -6.95
CA ASN A 62 11.02 11.98 -8.32
C ASN A 62 9.76 11.42 -9.01
N ALA A 63 8.94 10.64 -8.29
CA ALA A 63 7.66 10.16 -8.79
C ALA A 63 6.72 11.33 -9.13
N ALA A 64 6.62 12.32 -8.24
CA ALA A 64 5.85 13.53 -8.49
C ALA A 64 6.36 14.32 -9.72
N ALA A 65 7.68 14.45 -9.88
CA ALA A 65 8.28 15.10 -11.04
C ALA A 65 7.97 14.36 -12.36
N ALA A 66 7.79 13.04 -12.31
CA ALA A 66 7.38 12.21 -13.43
C ALA A 66 5.85 12.19 -13.68
N GLY A 67 5.07 12.96 -12.91
CA GLY A 67 3.61 12.97 -12.99
C GLY A 67 2.98 11.66 -12.53
N ALA A 68 3.61 10.95 -11.60
CA ALA A 68 3.01 9.77 -10.98
C ALA A 68 1.80 10.17 -10.14
N GLY A 69 0.78 9.30 -10.14
CA GLY A 69 -0.36 9.39 -9.24
C GLY A 69 -0.04 8.78 -7.86
N PRO A 70 -1.03 8.15 -7.21
CA PRO A 70 -0.81 7.43 -5.97
C PRO A 70 0.30 6.38 -6.10
N LEU A 71 1.08 6.22 -5.02
CA LEU A 71 2.09 5.18 -4.89
C LEU A 71 1.47 3.96 -4.21
N VAL A 72 1.79 2.77 -4.71
CA VAL A 72 1.22 1.49 -4.28
C VAL A 72 2.15 0.77 -3.32
N THR A 73 3.46 0.74 -3.63
CA THR A 73 4.47 0.03 -2.84
C THR A 73 5.72 0.90 -2.67
N ILE A 74 6.32 0.87 -1.47
CA ILE A 74 7.52 1.63 -1.10
C ILE A 74 8.52 0.71 -0.39
N ALA A 75 9.80 0.78 -0.75
CA ALA A 75 10.89 0.10 -0.07
C ALA A 75 12.11 1.03 0.07
N ALA A 76 12.89 0.83 1.15
CA ALA A 76 14.16 1.52 1.37
C ALA A 76 15.23 0.51 1.81
N ALA A 77 16.44 0.65 1.30
CA ALA A 77 17.56 -0.23 1.60
C ALA A 77 18.83 0.56 1.90
N GLY A 78 19.62 0.08 2.86
CA GLY A 78 20.92 0.66 3.20
C GLY A 78 22.05 0.08 2.34
N ASP A 79 23.04 0.91 2.07
CA ASP A 79 24.31 0.51 1.46
C ASP A 79 25.04 -0.59 2.25
N GLY A 80 26.15 -1.08 1.70
CA GLY A 80 27.06 -1.96 2.44
C GLY A 80 26.44 -3.29 2.90
N GLY A 81 25.39 -3.76 2.21
CA GLY A 81 24.69 -5.00 2.56
C GLY A 81 23.82 -4.89 3.81
N ARG A 82 23.47 -3.68 4.25
CA ARG A 82 22.54 -3.47 5.39
C ARG A 82 21.13 -3.95 5.08
N GLY A 83 20.78 -4.07 3.79
CA GLY A 83 19.50 -4.61 3.32
C GLY A 83 18.34 -3.64 3.59
N LEU A 84 17.13 -4.20 3.58
CA LEU A 84 15.89 -3.45 3.81
C LEU A 84 15.89 -2.70 5.15
N LEU A 85 15.36 -1.48 5.15
CA LEU A 85 15.24 -0.59 6.30
C LEU A 85 13.78 -0.16 6.49
N SER A 86 13.28 -0.23 7.72
CA SER A 86 11.98 0.37 8.05
C SER A 86 12.02 1.89 7.87
N PRO A 87 10.95 2.53 7.36
CA PRO A 87 10.93 3.98 7.20
C PRO A 87 11.02 4.68 8.56
N CYS A 88 11.74 5.81 8.60
CA CYS A 88 11.81 6.64 9.81
C CYS A 88 10.47 7.32 10.10
N GLY A 89 10.28 7.84 11.33
CA GLY A 89 9.01 8.47 11.73
C GLY A 89 8.55 9.61 10.81
N ARG A 90 9.49 10.42 10.30
CA ARG A 90 9.18 11.49 9.35
C ARG A 90 8.68 10.95 8.01
N CYS A 91 9.35 9.94 7.45
CA CYS A 91 8.91 9.30 6.22
C CYS A 91 7.53 8.68 6.39
N ARG A 92 7.28 8.02 7.53
CA ARG A 92 5.98 7.41 7.78
C ARG A 92 4.84 8.42 7.73
N GLN A 93 5.01 9.58 8.38
CA GLN A 93 3.99 10.62 8.36
C GLN A 93 3.78 11.19 6.95
N VAL A 94 4.86 11.45 6.19
CA VAL A 94 4.73 11.95 4.81
C VAL A 94 4.05 10.93 3.89
N ILE A 95 4.43 9.66 3.97
CA ILE A 95 3.79 8.58 3.20
C ILE A 95 2.31 8.49 3.58
N LEU A 96 1.99 8.51 4.87
CA LEU A 96 0.61 8.45 5.34
C LEU A 96 -0.23 9.64 4.84
N ASP A 97 0.31 10.85 4.87
CA ASP A 97 -0.43 12.04 4.47
C ASP A 97 -0.63 12.09 2.94
N LEU A 98 0.36 11.68 2.15
CA LEU A 98 0.32 11.80 0.67
C LEU A 98 -0.16 10.53 -0.05
N HIS A 99 0.11 9.36 0.53
CA HIS A 99 -0.15 8.04 -0.03
C HIS A 99 -0.67 7.09 1.07
N PRO A 100 -1.82 7.39 1.69
CA PRO A 100 -2.34 6.68 2.88
C PRO A 100 -2.64 5.20 2.64
N ASP A 101 -2.81 4.81 1.38
CA ASP A 101 -3.15 3.46 0.95
C ASP A 101 -1.90 2.68 0.46
N ALA A 102 -0.70 3.26 0.58
CA ALA A 102 0.55 2.61 0.20
C ALA A 102 0.93 1.47 1.16
N LEU A 103 1.47 0.42 0.56
CA LEU A 103 2.13 -0.67 1.26
C LEU A 103 3.64 -0.41 1.37
N VAL A 104 4.22 -0.73 2.51
CA VAL A 104 5.63 -0.47 2.81
C VAL A 104 6.34 -1.78 3.15
N ALA A 105 7.44 -2.03 2.45
CA ALA A 105 8.33 -3.14 2.75
C ALA A 105 9.15 -2.83 4.00
N VAL A 106 9.12 -3.71 4.99
CA VAL A 106 9.90 -3.61 6.22
C VAL A 106 10.57 -4.95 6.55
N PRO A 107 11.71 -4.96 7.27
CA PRO A 107 12.34 -6.19 7.70
C PRO A 107 11.43 -7.00 8.64
N ARG A 108 11.40 -8.32 8.46
CA ARG A 108 10.68 -9.23 9.35
C ARG A 108 11.41 -9.33 10.69
N SER A 109 10.71 -9.05 11.80
CA SER A 109 11.26 -9.20 13.16
C SER A 109 11.84 -10.59 13.40
N GLY A 110 13.04 -10.65 14.01
CA GLY A 110 13.74 -11.89 14.34
C GLY A 110 14.75 -12.38 13.29
N SER A 111 14.90 -11.68 12.16
CA SER A 111 15.99 -11.92 11.21
C SER A 111 17.30 -11.31 11.73
N ALA A 112 18.00 -12.05 12.61
CA ALA A 112 19.36 -11.72 12.98
C ALA A 112 20.31 -12.12 11.84
N GLY A 113 20.51 -11.24 10.86
CA GLY A 113 21.43 -11.40 9.74
C GLY A 113 21.21 -10.34 8.66
N PRO A 114 22.17 -10.13 7.73
CA PRO A 114 21.94 -9.24 6.59
C PRO A 114 20.70 -9.72 5.82
N ALA A 115 19.71 -8.84 5.69
CA ALA A 115 18.36 -9.10 5.16
C ALA A 115 18.33 -9.35 3.64
N SER A 116 19.40 -9.90 3.05
CA SER A 116 19.49 -10.18 1.63
C SER A 116 18.86 -11.54 1.32
N SER A 117 17.53 -11.58 1.31
CA SER A 117 16.71 -12.51 0.50
C SER A 117 15.24 -12.21 0.76
N ALA A 118 14.40 -12.36 -0.27
CA ALA A 118 12.95 -12.19 -0.27
C ALA A 118 12.21 -12.82 0.94
N GLY A 119 12.79 -13.83 1.59
CA GLY A 119 12.24 -14.47 2.79
C GLY A 119 12.34 -13.65 4.09
N SER A 120 13.03 -12.50 4.08
CA SER A 120 13.23 -11.64 5.25
C SER A 120 12.41 -10.35 5.24
N ALA A 121 11.68 -10.07 4.16
CA ALA A 121 10.81 -8.91 4.04
C ALA A 121 9.38 -9.23 4.49
N MET A 122 8.70 -8.23 5.02
CA MET A 122 7.24 -8.22 5.19
C MET A 122 6.68 -6.92 4.63
N ILE A 123 5.44 -6.95 4.18
CA ILE A 123 4.72 -5.76 3.76
C ILE A 123 3.72 -5.37 4.85
N ALA A 124 3.61 -4.07 5.11
CA ALA A 124 2.60 -3.50 6.00
C ALA A 124 1.94 -2.27 5.35
N PRO A 125 0.63 -2.04 5.55
CA PRO A 125 0.03 -0.76 5.20
C PRO A 125 0.65 0.35 6.06
N ILE A 126 0.84 1.54 5.48
CA ILE A 126 1.48 2.64 6.20
C ILE A 126 0.77 3.01 7.52
N SER A 127 -0.56 2.87 7.56
CA SER A 127 -1.38 3.07 8.75
C SER A 127 -0.97 2.18 9.93
N ALA A 128 -0.53 0.94 9.67
CA ALA A 128 -0.08 0.02 10.71
C ALA A 128 1.29 0.40 11.28
N LEU A 129 2.09 1.19 10.56
CA LEU A 129 3.41 1.63 11.00
C LEU A 129 3.36 2.90 11.89
N VAL A 130 2.19 3.51 12.04
CA VAL A 130 1.99 4.75 12.82
C VAL A 130 0.73 4.63 13.68
N PRO A 131 0.71 3.82 14.74
CA PRO A 131 -0.47 3.71 15.60
C PRO A 131 -0.84 5.07 16.20
N HIS A 132 -2.14 5.39 16.21
CA HIS A 132 -2.67 6.68 16.68
C HIS A 132 -2.09 7.91 15.97
N TYR A 133 -1.82 7.78 14.67
CA TYR A 133 -1.26 8.86 13.86
C TYR A 133 -2.08 10.14 13.88
N TYR A 134 -1.38 11.26 13.76
CA TYR A 134 -1.99 12.54 13.43
C TYR A 134 -2.47 12.51 11.97
N ARG A 135 -3.72 12.90 11.74
CA ARG A 135 -4.26 13.16 10.40
C ARG A 135 -4.08 14.64 10.08
N GLN A 136 -3.30 14.94 9.05
CA GLN A 136 -3.19 16.30 8.56
C GLN A 136 -4.54 16.73 7.93
N PRO A 137 -5.28 17.70 8.50
CA PRO A 137 -6.64 18.02 8.07
C PRO A 137 -6.73 18.52 6.62
N ASP A 138 -5.69 19.20 6.15
CA ASP A 138 -5.63 19.78 4.81
C ASP A 138 -5.06 18.79 3.77
N SER A 139 -4.72 17.57 4.17
CA SER A 139 -4.27 16.56 3.21
C SER A 139 -5.46 16.00 2.44
N ALA A 140 -5.40 16.07 1.11
CA ALA A 140 -6.40 15.52 0.20
C ALA A 140 -5.74 14.50 -0.76
N PRO A 141 -5.15 13.40 -0.24
CA PRO A 141 -4.50 12.42 -1.08
C PRO A 141 -5.54 11.69 -1.94
N GLN A 142 -5.17 11.38 -3.18
CA GLN A 142 -5.99 10.53 -4.02
C GLN A 142 -5.98 9.10 -3.45
N ARG A 143 -7.18 8.59 -3.13
CA ARG A 143 -7.37 7.32 -2.44
C ARG A 143 -7.25 6.14 -3.40
N LEU A 144 -6.76 5.01 -2.90
CA LEU A 144 -6.64 3.76 -3.63
C LEU A 144 -7.51 2.66 -2.98
N LEU A 145 -8.22 1.92 -3.81
CA LEU A 145 -8.80 0.62 -3.49
C LEU A 145 -8.01 -0.46 -4.22
N ARG A 146 -7.16 -1.17 -3.48
CA ARG A 146 -6.31 -2.24 -4.01
C ARG A 146 -7.11 -3.54 -4.17
N PHE A 147 -7.06 -4.17 -5.34
CA PHE A 147 -7.85 -5.37 -5.67
C PHE A 147 -6.99 -6.45 -6.33
N HIS A 148 -7.36 -7.70 -6.08
CA HIS A 148 -6.84 -8.82 -6.86
C HIS A 148 -7.31 -8.71 -8.33
N PRO A 149 -6.45 -9.03 -9.34
CA PRO A 149 -6.74 -8.90 -10.77
C PRO A 149 -8.05 -9.56 -11.21
N ARG A 150 -8.39 -10.72 -10.64
CA ARG A 150 -9.68 -11.43 -10.84
C ARG A 150 -10.94 -10.57 -10.71
N TYR A 151 -10.87 -9.45 -9.99
CA TYR A 151 -12.01 -8.57 -9.76
C TYR A 151 -12.19 -7.48 -10.82
N TYR A 152 -11.29 -7.38 -11.80
CA TYR A 152 -11.35 -6.34 -12.84
C TYR A 152 -12.69 -6.34 -13.59
N GLU A 153 -13.02 -7.44 -14.26
CA GLU A 153 -14.27 -7.61 -15.05
C GLU A 153 -15.55 -7.42 -14.23
N ALA A 154 -15.53 -7.83 -12.95
CA ALA A 154 -16.68 -7.63 -12.07
C ALA A 154 -16.85 -6.15 -11.69
N THR A 155 -15.74 -5.42 -11.55
CA THR A 155 -15.74 -4.00 -11.21
C THR A 155 -16.14 -3.14 -12.40
N THR A 156 -15.58 -3.40 -13.59
CA THR A 156 -15.91 -2.68 -14.84
C THR A 156 -17.36 -2.89 -15.26
N SER A 157 -17.94 -4.06 -15.00
CA SER A 157 -19.35 -4.33 -15.29
C SER A 157 -20.30 -3.84 -14.19
N GLY A 158 -19.81 -3.19 -13.14
CA GLY A 158 -20.60 -2.74 -11.99
C GLY A 158 -21.18 -3.85 -11.10
N ARG A 159 -20.79 -5.11 -11.31
CA ARG A 159 -21.25 -6.26 -10.49
C ARG A 159 -20.56 -6.30 -9.12
N LYS A 160 -19.31 -5.83 -9.04
CA LYS A 160 -18.58 -5.63 -7.79
C LYS A 160 -18.59 -4.15 -7.44
N ASN A 161 -19.34 -3.84 -6.39
CA ASN A 161 -19.55 -2.50 -5.84
C ASN A 161 -19.28 -2.47 -4.33
N LEU A 162 -18.74 -3.56 -3.75
CA LEU A 162 -18.51 -3.72 -2.32
C LEU A 162 -17.15 -4.38 -2.05
N THR A 163 -16.47 -3.90 -1.01
CA THR A 163 -15.27 -4.53 -0.46
C THR A 163 -15.19 -4.38 1.05
N VAL A 164 -14.58 -5.38 1.71
CA VAL A 164 -14.29 -5.33 3.15
C VAL A 164 -12.82 -5.00 3.34
N ARG A 165 -12.52 -4.13 4.30
CA ARG A 165 -11.18 -3.64 4.62
C ARG A 165 -10.90 -3.76 6.11
N TRP A 166 -9.67 -4.10 6.47
CA TRP A 166 -9.21 -4.16 7.85
C TRP A 166 -7.92 -3.37 8.00
N GLN A 167 -7.89 -2.43 8.98
CA GLN A 167 -6.78 -1.48 9.20
C GLN A 167 -6.43 -0.56 8.00
N GLU A 168 -7.26 -0.54 6.97
CA GLU A 168 -7.26 0.47 5.91
C GLU A 168 -8.47 1.37 6.17
N SER A 169 -8.26 2.67 6.35
CA SER A 169 -9.32 3.61 6.73
C SER A 169 -9.67 4.50 5.56
N HIS A 170 -10.86 4.32 5.00
CA HIS A 170 -11.33 5.09 3.85
C HIS A 170 -12.38 6.13 4.25
N SER A 171 -12.70 7.02 3.33
CA SER A 171 -13.79 8.00 3.50
C SER A 171 -14.56 8.11 2.19
N PRO A 172 -15.86 8.43 2.22
CA PRO A 172 -16.62 8.67 1.00
C PRO A 172 -15.98 9.75 0.14
N GLY A 173 -15.98 9.54 -1.17
CA GLY A 173 -15.37 10.44 -2.14
C GLY A 173 -14.63 9.72 -3.28
N PRO A 174 -13.93 10.48 -4.13
CA PRO A 174 -13.20 9.94 -5.28
C PRO A 174 -12.04 9.04 -4.84
N ALA A 175 -11.88 7.92 -5.54
CA ALA A 175 -10.78 6.99 -5.38
C ALA A 175 -10.41 6.34 -6.72
N LEU A 176 -9.33 5.58 -6.71
CA LEU A 176 -8.90 4.73 -7.82
C LEU A 176 -9.01 3.26 -7.41
N ALA A 177 -9.68 2.44 -8.20
CA ALA A 177 -9.59 0.99 -8.09
C ALA A 177 -8.35 0.52 -8.85
N TYR A 178 -7.35 0.02 -8.13
CA TYR A 178 -6.11 -0.51 -8.68
C TYR A 178 -6.11 -2.04 -8.58
N PHE A 179 -5.65 -2.71 -9.63
CA PHE A 179 -5.67 -4.16 -9.75
C PHE A 179 -4.25 -4.67 -9.96
N GLU A 180 -3.80 -5.59 -9.09
CA GLU A 180 -2.43 -6.12 -9.20
C GLU A 180 -2.19 -6.77 -10.56
N HIS A 181 -0.98 -6.62 -11.10
CA HIS A 181 -0.51 -7.37 -12.27
C HIS A 181 -1.44 -7.31 -13.49
N THR A 182 -2.11 -6.17 -13.69
CA THR A 182 -2.91 -5.96 -14.90
C THR A 182 -2.26 -4.90 -15.79
N GLU A 183 -2.35 -5.09 -17.11
CA GLU A 183 -2.03 -4.05 -18.10
C GLU A 183 -3.06 -2.89 -18.06
N HIS A 184 -4.16 -3.12 -17.35
CA HIS A 184 -5.21 -2.14 -17.15
C HIS A 184 -4.77 -1.14 -16.07
N GLY A 185 -4.72 0.14 -16.44
CA GLY A 185 -4.51 1.21 -15.46
C GLY A 185 -5.65 1.26 -14.42
N PRO A 186 -5.47 2.07 -13.36
CA PRO A 186 -6.50 2.21 -12.33
C PRO A 186 -7.81 2.74 -12.90
N LEU A 187 -8.93 2.28 -12.34
CA LEU A 187 -10.27 2.74 -12.71
C LEU A 187 -10.76 3.82 -11.74
N PRO A 188 -11.28 4.96 -12.21
CA PRO A 188 -11.94 5.94 -11.36
C PRO A 188 -13.20 5.36 -10.71
N VAL A 189 -13.28 5.47 -9.38
CA VAL A 189 -14.44 5.04 -8.60
C VAL A 189 -14.82 6.10 -7.57
N ASP A 190 -16.08 6.12 -7.19
CA ASP A 190 -16.58 6.90 -6.07
C ASP A 190 -16.94 5.97 -4.92
N ILE A 191 -16.29 6.14 -3.77
CA ILE A 191 -16.68 5.49 -2.52
C ILE A 191 -17.94 6.19 -2.03
N THR A 192 -19.06 5.48 -2.01
CA THR A 192 -20.37 6.03 -1.66
C THR A 192 -20.71 5.89 -0.19
N SER A 193 -20.15 4.90 0.49
CA SER A 193 -20.38 4.68 1.93
C SER A 193 -19.25 3.87 2.55
N VAL A 194 -18.94 4.16 3.81
CA VAL A 194 -18.03 3.38 4.65
C VAL A 194 -18.75 3.09 5.97
N ASN A 195 -18.94 1.82 6.31
CA ASN A 195 -19.60 1.40 7.55
C ASN A 195 -18.72 0.42 8.30
N THR A 196 -18.51 0.65 9.60
CA THR A 196 -17.74 -0.26 10.46
C THR A 196 -18.65 -1.32 11.06
N HIS A 197 -18.23 -2.57 10.99
CA HIS A 197 -18.92 -3.71 11.59
C HIS A 197 -17.91 -4.62 12.30
N ARG A 198 -18.34 -5.26 13.39
CA ARG A 198 -17.57 -6.36 13.95
C ARG A 198 -17.58 -7.54 12.98
N LEU A 199 -16.46 -8.22 12.79
CA LEU A 199 -16.34 -9.37 11.89
C LEU A 199 -17.41 -10.45 12.16
N SER A 200 -17.72 -10.68 13.44
CA SER A 200 -18.75 -11.64 13.88
C SER A 200 -20.19 -11.24 13.55
N GLU A 201 -20.44 -9.98 13.18
CA GLU A 201 -21.77 -9.44 12.86
C GLU A 201 -22.06 -9.44 11.35
N LEU A 202 -21.09 -9.83 10.52
CA LEU A 202 -21.26 -9.87 9.08
C LEU A 202 -22.34 -10.89 8.69
N THR A 203 -23.23 -10.47 7.79
CA THR A 203 -24.29 -11.30 7.21
C THR A 203 -24.19 -11.30 5.69
N PRO A 204 -24.77 -12.29 4.97
CA PRO A 204 -24.80 -12.28 3.52
C PRO A 204 -25.51 -11.05 2.96
N GLN A 205 -26.50 -10.51 3.68
CA GLN A 205 -27.22 -9.29 3.31
C GLN A 205 -26.32 -8.06 3.42
N ILE A 206 -25.57 -7.93 4.51
CA ILE A 206 -24.59 -6.85 4.71
C ILE A 206 -23.51 -6.88 3.61
N LEU A 207 -23.01 -8.08 3.28
CA LEU A 207 -21.97 -8.29 2.28
C LEU A 207 -22.48 -8.35 0.83
N GLN A 208 -23.80 -8.24 0.62
CA GLN A 208 -24.46 -8.38 -0.69
C GLN A 208 -24.04 -9.66 -1.45
N LEU A 209 -23.88 -10.77 -0.72
CA LEU A 209 -23.42 -12.02 -1.32
C LEU A 209 -24.51 -12.63 -2.22
N GLN A 210 -24.06 -13.29 -3.30
CA GLN A 210 -24.95 -14.04 -4.18
C GLN A 210 -25.58 -15.22 -3.42
N ALA A 211 -26.83 -15.55 -3.76
CA ALA A 211 -27.55 -16.67 -3.17
C ALA A 211 -26.72 -17.97 -3.28
N GLY A 212 -26.48 -18.63 -2.14
CA GLY A 212 -25.64 -19.84 -2.04
C GLY A 212 -24.18 -19.61 -1.63
N SER A 213 -23.73 -18.36 -1.50
CA SER A 213 -22.40 -18.05 -0.94
C SER A 213 -22.42 -18.15 0.59
N SER A 214 -21.38 -18.72 1.20
CA SER A 214 -21.23 -18.79 2.66
C SER A 214 -20.42 -17.61 3.21
N ILE A 215 -20.79 -17.15 4.40
CA ILE A 215 -20.01 -16.14 5.16
C ILE A 215 -18.64 -16.72 5.51
N GLU A 216 -18.60 -17.98 5.94
CA GLU A 216 -17.37 -18.68 6.30
C GLU A 216 -16.36 -18.66 5.15
N GLY A 217 -16.79 -19.00 3.93
CA GLY A 217 -15.93 -18.94 2.75
C GLY A 217 -15.47 -17.51 2.43
N TYR A 218 -16.31 -16.49 2.66
CA TYR A 218 -15.91 -15.09 2.49
C TYR A 218 -14.83 -14.69 3.50
N VAL A 219 -15.02 -15.01 4.78
CA VAL A 219 -14.07 -14.69 5.85
C VAL A 219 -12.74 -15.43 5.65
N THR A 220 -12.76 -16.67 5.18
CA THR A 220 -11.53 -17.39 4.80
C THR A 220 -10.75 -16.63 3.72
N ASN A 221 -11.40 -16.23 2.62
CA ASN A 221 -10.77 -15.43 1.57
C ASN A 221 -10.27 -14.06 2.08
N LEU A 222 -10.99 -13.46 3.01
CA LEU A 222 -10.60 -12.18 3.62
C LEU A 222 -9.32 -12.35 4.47
N ARG A 223 -9.19 -13.47 5.18
CA ARG A 223 -7.99 -13.80 5.98
C ARG A 223 -6.77 -14.15 5.11
N ASP A 224 -6.96 -14.64 3.89
CA ASP A 224 -5.83 -14.77 2.94
C ASP A 224 -5.21 -13.40 2.63
N HIS A 225 -6.06 -12.36 2.56
CA HIS A 225 -5.62 -10.98 2.37
C HIS A 225 -5.13 -10.31 3.67
N TYR A 226 -5.80 -10.58 4.79
CA TYR A 226 -5.47 -10.06 6.12
C TYR A 226 -5.14 -11.20 7.11
N PRO A 227 -3.96 -11.85 6.98
CA PRO A 227 -3.64 -13.06 7.75
C PRO A 227 -3.48 -12.82 9.26
N THR A 228 -3.24 -11.57 9.66
CA THR A 228 -3.12 -11.17 11.06
C THR A 228 -4.41 -10.57 11.63
N MET A 229 -5.52 -10.60 10.89
CA MET A 229 -6.81 -10.07 11.35
C MET A 229 -7.37 -10.94 12.47
N PRO A 230 -7.59 -10.39 13.68
CA PRO A 230 -8.12 -11.16 14.80
C PRO A 230 -9.60 -11.50 14.61
N GLU A 231 -10.12 -12.44 15.39
CA GLU A 231 -11.51 -12.89 15.27
C GLU A 231 -12.54 -11.83 15.69
N ASP A 232 -12.15 -10.96 16.63
CA ASP A 232 -12.94 -9.85 17.13
C ASP A 232 -12.68 -8.54 16.39
N ALA A 233 -12.05 -8.61 15.21
CA ALA A 233 -11.73 -7.43 14.40
C ALA A 233 -12.97 -6.60 14.04
N ASP A 234 -12.82 -5.28 14.10
CA ASP A 234 -13.71 -4.35 13.42
C ASP A 234 -13.22 -4.15 11.98
N VAL A 235 -14.12 -4.31 11.01
CA VAL A 235 -13.84 -4.18 9.58
C VAL A 235 -14.69 -3.06 8.97
N GLU A 236 -14.14 -2.37 7.98
CA GLU A 236 -14.86 -1.38 7.19
C GLU A 236 -15.48 -2.06 5.96
N ILE A 237 -16.76 -1.83 5.73
CA ILE A 237 -17.48 -2.22 4.53
C ILE A 237 -17.66 -1.00 3.66
N LEU A 238 -16.99 -1.03 2.51
CA LEU A 238 -16.98 0.06 1.55
C LEU A 238 -17.90 -0.31 0.41
N THR A 239 -18.85 0.57 0.13
CA THR A 239 -19.62 0.53 -1.12
C THR A 239 -19.03 1.57 -2.05
N PHE A 240 -18.87 1.22 -3.33
CA PHE A 240 -18.33 2.08 -4.35
C PHE A 240 -19.01 1.83 -5.69
N ARG A 241 -18.86 2.76 -6.63
CA ARG A 241 -19.29 2.61 -8.01
C ARG A 241 -18.23 3.16 -8.94
N LEU A 242 -18.22 2.73 -10.21
CA LEU A 242 -17.46 3.43 -11.24
C LEU A 242 -17.89 4.89 -11.28
N SER A 243 -16.93 5.80 -11.31
CA SER A 243 -17.24 7.21 -11.48
C SER A 243 -17.88 7.40 -12.84
N ALA A 244 -18.86 8.31 -12.91
CA ALA A 244 -19.36 8.74 -14.19
C ALA A 244 -18.17 9.28 -14.99
N VAL A 245 -17.90 8.72 -16.16
CA VAL A 245 -16.95 9.31 -17.08
C VAL A 245 -17.49 10.72 -17.35
N ASN A 246 -16.73 11.75 -16.97
CA ASN A 246 -17.01 13.09 -17.47
C ASN A 246 -16.82 13.02 -18.99
N ILE A 247 -17.92 12.82 -19.72
CA ILE A 247 -18.01 12.97 -21.17
C ILE A 247 -17.76 14.45 -21.51
#